data_AF-A0A3D3ZPI4-F1
#
_entry.id   AF-A0A3D3ZPI4-F1
#
_cell.length_a   1.000
_cell.length_b   1.000
_cell.length_c   1.000
_cell.angle_alpha   90.00
_cell.angle_beta   90.00
_cell.angle_gamma   90.00
#
_symmetry.space_group_name_H-M   'P 1'
#
loop_
_entity.id
_entity.type
_entity.pdbx_description
1 polymer ?
#
loop_
_entity_poly.entity_id
_entity_poly.type
_entity_poly.pdbx_seq_one_letter_code
_entity_poly.pdbx_strand_id
1 'polypeptide(L)' 'MAIKSQPLLIKRYASRRLYNTETSDYVTLEDIATFIRDGREVQIVDLKSGDDLTRQYLLQIIAEHESR' A
#
# COMPACT_ATOMS: atom_id res chain seq x y z
N MET A 1 1.11 15.90 -22.13
CA MET A 1 0.72 15.90 -20.70
C MET A 1 0.81 14.47 -20.21
N ALA A 2 1.63 14.17 -19.22
CA ALA A 2 1.67 12.82 -18.65
C ALA A 2 0.35 12.59 -17.91
N ILE A 3 -0.40 11.56 -18.31
CA ILE A 3 -1.53 11.07 -17.53
C ILE A 3 -0.89 10.56 -16.23
N LYS A 4 -1.03 11.30 -15.12
CA LYS A 4 -0.65 10.78 -13.82
C LYS A 4 -1.61 9.64 -13.53
N SER A 5 -1.14 8.41 -13.68
CA SER A 5 -1.86 7.24 -13.18
C SER A 5 -2.16 7.48 -11.71
N GLN A 6 -3.43 7.42 -11.32
CA GLN A 6 -3.79 7.52 -9.91
C GLN A 6 -3.12 6.38 -9.16
N PRO A 7 -2.50 6.64 -8.00
CA PRO A 7 -1.86 5.58 -7.22
C PRO A 7 -2.90 4.54 -6.80
N LEU A 8 -2.46 3.29 -6.70
CA LEU A 8 -3.26 2.21 -6.13
C LEU A 8 -3.57 2.56 -4.67
N LEU A 9 -4.83 2.83 -4.38
CA LEU A 9 -5.28 3.16 -3.04
C LEU A 9 -5.52 1.90 -2.23
N ILE A 10 -4.78 1.78 -1.12
CA ILE A 10 -4.95 0.75 -0.11
C ILE A 10 -5.50 1.38 1.16
N LYS A 11 -6.60 0.83 1.68
CA LYS A 11 -7.22 1.29 2.93
C LYS A 11 -6.80 0.38 4.08
N ARG A 12 -6.22 0.96 5.13
CA ARG A 12 -5.90 0.26 6.36
C ARG A 12 -7.08 0.31 7.32
N TYR A 13 -7.57 -0.86 7.73
CA TYR A 13 -8.62 -1.00 8.74
C TYR A 13 -8.01 -1.17 10.14
N ALA A 14 -8.82 -0.94 11.18
CA ALA A 14 -8.39 -1.05 12.58
C ALA A 14 -7.71 -2.39 12.92
N SER A 15 -8.14 -3.48 12.28
CA SER A 15 -7.56 -4.83 12.40
C SER A 15 -6.18 -5.00 11.75
N ARG A 16 -5.56 -3.91 11.23
CA ARG A 16 -4.36 -3.89 10.38
C ARG A 16 -4.53 -4.59 9.03
N ARG A 17 -5.75 -5.02 8.68
CA ARG A 17 -6.07 -5.50 7.33
C ARG A 17 -5.90 -4.37 6.33
N LEU A 18 -5.26 -4.67 5.21
CA LEU A 18 -5.01 -3.76 4.10
C LEU A 18 -5.98 -4.15 2.97
N TYR A 19 -6.78 -3.19 2.51
CA TYR A 19 -7.82 -3.43 1.53
C TYR A 19 -7.49 -2.73 0.23
N ASN A 20 -7.40 -3.49 -0.86
CA ASN A 20 -7.20 -2.99 -2.20
C ASN A 20 -8.53 -2.46 -2.77
N THR A 21 -8.55 -1.18 -3.12
CA THR A 21 -9.77 -0.52 -3.63
C THR A 21 -10.07 -0.78 -5.11
N GLU A 22 -9.10 -1.30 -5.88
CA GLU A 22 -9.28 -1.64 -7.29
C GLU A 22 -9.85 -3.05 -7.44
N THR A 23 -9.32 -4.02 -6.69
CA THR A 23 -9.70 -5.43 -6.77
C THR A 23 -10.74 -5.84 -5.71
N SER A 24 -11.02 -4.94 -4.75
CA SER A 24 -12.03 -5.11 -3.70
C SER A 24 -11.76 -6.25 -2.72
N ASP A 25 -10.49 -6.58 -2.47
CA ASP A 25 -10.06 -7.66 -1.58
C ASP A 25 -8.96 -7.23 -0.57
N TYR A 26 -8.59 -8.15 0.31
CA TYR A 26 -7.54 -7.92 1.30
C TYR A 26 -6.19 -8.40 0.78
N VAL A 27 -5.19 -7.53 0.91
CA VAL A 27 -3.81 -7.78 0.48
C VAL A 27 -2.85 -7.80 1.66
N THR A 28 -1.71 -8.45 1.47
CA THR A 28 -0.59 -8.48 2.41
C THR A 28 0.46 -7.42 2.07
N LEU A 29 1.48 -7.27 2.91
CA LEU A 29 2.63 -6.42 2.59
C LEU A 29 3.47 -6.95 1.43
N GLU A 30 3.50 -8.26 1.24
CA GLU A 30 4.21 -8.90 0.12
C GLU A 30 3.52 -8.61 -1.22
N ASP A 31 2.19 -8.60 -1.25
CA ASP A 31 1.41 -8.20 -2.42
C ASP A 31 1.69 -6.73 -2.77
N ILE A 32 1.68 -5.84 -1.78
CA ILE A 32 1.99 -4.42 -1.97
C ILE A 32 3.41 -4.22 -2.48
N ALA A 33 4.38 -4.96 -1.93
CA ALA A 33 5.75 -4.94 -2.42
C ALA A 33 5.84 -5.38 -3.89
N THR A 34 5.01 -6.35 -4.29
CA THR A 34 4.94 -6.80 -5.69
C THR A 34 4.40 -5.71 -6.59
N PHE A 35 3.30 -5.04 -6.23
CA PHE A 35 2.77 -3.91 -7.00
C PHE A 35 3.82 -2.81 -7.21
N ILE A 36 4.56 -2.45 -6.16
CA ILE A 36 5.62 -1.44 -6.24
C ILE A 36 6.76 -1.89 -7.16
N ARG A 37 7.18 -3.16 -7.06
CA ARG A 37 8.21 -3.74 -7.94
C ARG A 37 7.78 -3.78 -9.41
N ASP A 38 6.49 -3.93 -9.66
CA ASP A 38 5.89 -3.86 -11.00
C ASP A 38 5.72 -2.41 -11.52
N GLY A 39 6.22 -1.42 -10.76
CA GLY A 39 6.20 0.00 -11.13
C GLY A 39 4.91 0.73 -10.79
N ARG A 40 4.02 0.13 -9.98
CA ARG A 40 2.78 0.78 -9.51
C ARG A 40 3.06 1.68 -8.32
N GLU A 41 2.65 2.94 -8.42
CA GLU A 41 2.57 3.82 -7.24
C GLU A 41 1.45 3.36 -6.31
N VAL A 42 1.74 3.27 -5.01
CA VAL A 42 0.78 2.84 -3.98
C VAL A 42 0.62 3.95 -2.95
N GLN A 43 -0.63 4.21 -2.54
CA GLN A 43 -0.95 5.09 -1.44
C GLN A 43 -1.72 4.31 -0.37
N ILE A 44 -1.28 4.39 0.88
CA ILE A 44 -1.88 3.65 2.00
C ILE A 44 -2.47 4.66 2.98
N VAL A 45 -3.79 4.58 3.22
CA VAL A 45 -4.52 5.53 4.07
C VAL A 45 -5.24 4.79 5.20
N ASP A 46 -5.15 5.32 6.42
CA ASP A 46 -5.97 4.82 7.53
C ASP A 46 -7.46 5.16 7.30
N LEU A 47 -8.33 4.15 7.34
CA LEU A 47 -9.75 4.38 7.07
C LEU A 47 -10.44 5.23 8.15
N LYS A 48 -9.96 5.18 9.39
CA LYS A 48 -10.61 5.87 10.52
C LYS A 48 -10.14 7.31 10.65
N SER A 49 -8.83 7.55 10.58
CA SER A 49 -8.26 8.90 10.74
C SER A 49 -8.08 9.65 9.42
N GLY A 50 -7.96 8.93 8.30
CA GLY A 50 -7.56 9.51 7.02
C GLY A 50 -6.06 9.79 6.90
N ASP A 51 -5.25 9.35 7.87
CA ASP A 51 -3.81 9.57 7.85
C ASP A 51 -3.15 8.83 6.68
N ASP A 52 -2.22 9.51 6.02
CA ASP A 52 -1.35 8.89 5.03
C ASP A 52 -0.26 8.08 5.73
N LEU A 53 -0.36 6.76 5.61
CA LEU A 53 0.56 5.79 6.19
C LEU A 53 1.58 5.26 5.17
N THR A 54 1.59 5.79 3.94
CA THR A 54 2.39 5.29 2.81
C THR A 54 3.86 5.17 3.20
N ARG A 55 4.47 6.24 3.75
CA ARG A 55 5.89 6.23 4.13
C ARG A 55 6.22 5.17 5.18
N GLN A 56 5.36 5.02 6.19
CA GLN A 56 5.57 4.05 7.26
C GLN A 56 5.59 2.62 6.72
N TYR A 57 4.63 2.29 5.87
CA TYR A 57 4.51 0.96 5.29
C TYR A 57 5.60 0.66 4.26
N LEU A 58 6.02 1.65 3.45
CA LEU A 58 7.17 1.48 2.56
C LEU A 58 8.45 1.16 3.34
N LEU A 59 8.71 1.85 4.45
CA LEU A 59 9.85 1.55 5.31
C LEU A 59 9.76 0.15 5.91
N GLN A 60 8.58 -0.27 6.34
CA GLN A 60 8.36 -1.62 6.84
C GLN A 60 8.67 -2.68 5.78
N ILE A 61 8.15 -2.50 4.56
CA ILE A 61 8.40 -3.41 3.42
C ILE A 61 9.91 -3.55 3.15
N ILE A 62 10.65 -2.44 3.16
CA ILE A 62 12.11 -2.45 2.96
C ILE A 62 12.81 -3.21 4.09
N ALA A 63 12.48 -2.93 5.35
CA ALA A 63 13.10 -3.57 6.50
C ALA A 63 12.84 -5.09 6.57
N GLU A 64 11.63 -5.54 6.19
CA GLU A 64 11.29 -6.96 6.12
C GLU A 64 12.04 -7.69 4.98
N HIS A 65 12.36 -6.98 3.90
CA HIS A 65 13.14 -7.53 2.79
C HIS A 65 14.63 -7.68 3.13
N GLU A 66 15.23 -6.75 3.88
CA GLU A 66 16.65 -6.83 4.29
C GLU A 66 16.92 -7.89 5.38
N SER A 67 15.88 -8.32 6.10
CA SER A 67 15.98 -9.31 7.17
C SER A 67 15.89 -10.77 6.68
N ARG A 68 15.67 -10.99 5.37
CA ARG A 68 15.67 -12.30 4.70
C ARG A 68 16.98 -12.53 3.98
#